data_AF-A0AAV2BW77-F1
#
_entry.id   AF-A0AAV2BW77-F1
#
_cell.length_a   1.000
_cell.length_b   1.000
_cell.length_c   1.000
_cell.angle_alpha   90.00
_cell.angle_beta   90.00
_cell.angle_gamma   90.00
#
_symmetry.space_group_name_H-M   'P 1'
#
loop_
_entity.id
_entity.type
_entity.pdbx_description
1 polymer ?
#
loop_
_entity_poly.entity_id
_entity_poly.type
_entity_poly.pdbx_seq_one_letter_code
_entity_poly.pdbx_strand_id
1 'polypeptide(L)'
;MSASGSSESPELKTGNFSENSRCTESKYTLYLFSNNKHATSSDTTLSDKESRSSAKSDSKASNNEEPSVCLSLFEGNLSAEQETVVRCYLLKTLSARQDLSFENDGKYAELQFSEESGKMFGCYYHRLSKHSSAETEPNEENGFPKLHTFFICLIGPANGVMESFCPELGKFCYILIPLLDPEGLKNKDNVQLKLKSWYFHCVEYVRRCIENFGEDLVTLLHCICRDLLCDACNHREF
;
A
#
# COMPACT_ATOMS: atom_id res chain seq x y z
N MET A 1 -5.79 -73.28 15.15
CA MET A 1 -6.41 -72.55 14.03
C MET A 1 -6.69 -71.13 14.50
N SER A 2 -6.11 -70.16 13.80
CA SER A 2 -6.43 -68.72 13.74
C SER A 2 -6.34 -67.93 15.06
N ALA A 3 -5.32 -67.11 15.34
CA ALA A 3 -4.88 -65.87 14.67
C ALA A 3 -5.99 -64.81 14.57
N SER A 4 -5.79 -63.69 15.28
CA SER A 4 -5.94 -62.31 14.78
C SER A 4 -5.53 -61.33 15.87
N GLY A 5 -4.36 -60.71 15.66
CA GLY A 5 -3.85 -59.61 16.46
C GLY A 5 -4.51 -58.30 16.06
N SER A 6 -4.82 -57.49 17.06
CA SER A 6 -5.16 -56.07 16.91
C SER A 6 -3.86 -55.26 16.93
N SER A 7 -3.52 -54.72 15.77
CA SER A 7 -2.43 -53.76 15.54
C SER A 7 -2.73 -52.44 16.25
N GLU A 8 -1.86 -52.08 17.21
CA GLU A 8 -1.74 -50.73 17.76
C GLU A 8 -1.14 -49.82 16.68
N SER A 9 -1.94 -48.87 16.19
CA SER A 9 -1.46 -47.75 15.38
C SER A 9 -1.03 -46.62 16.31
N PRO A 10 0.12 -45.96 16.10
CA PRO A 10 0.53 -44.83 16.92
C PRO A 10 -0.34 -43.61 16.59
N GLU A 11 -0.99 -43.06 17.61
CA GLU A 11 -1.67 -41.77 17.56
C GLU A 11 -0.65 -40.69 17.17
N LEU A 12 -0.74 -40.22 15.92
CA LEU A 12 -0.16 -38.96 15.48
C LEU A 12 -0.78 -37.86 16.34
N LYS A 13 0.00 -37.37 17.31
CA LYS A 13 -0.26 -36.11 18.00
C LYS A 13 -0.46 -35.04 16.93
N THR A 14 -1.72 -34.68 16.70
CA THR A 14 -2.12 -33.43 16.07
C THR A 14 -1.45 -32.32 16.84
N GLY A 15 -0.34 -31.82 16.29
CA GLY A 15 0.27 -30.59 16.75
C GLY A 15 -0.80 -29.52 16.74
N ASN A 16 -0.98 -28.88 17.89
CA ASN A 16 -1.81 -27.70 18.01
C ASN A 16 -1.27 -26.65 17.03
N PHE A 17 -1.84 -26.60 15.82
CA PHE A 17 -1.75 -25.43 14.98
C PHE A 17 -2.46 -24.34 15.76
N SER A 18 -1.64 -23.53 16.44
CA SER A 18 -2.05 -22.21 16.91
C SER A 18 -2.86 -21.59 15.78
N GLU A 19 -4.11 -21.24 16.05
CA GLU A 19 -4.90 -20.37 15.20
C GLU A 19 -4.09 -19.10 14.99
N ASN A 20 -3.25 -19.08 13.96
CA ASN A 20 -2.54 -17.90 13.53
C ASN A 20 -3.64 -16.97 13.04
N SER A 21 -4.04 -16.07 13.94
CA SER A 21 -4.81 -14.86 13.74
C SER A 21 -4.89 -14.51 12.25
N ARG A 22 -6.01 -14.90 11.61
CA ARG A 22 -6.36 -14.35 10.31
C ARG A 22 -6.28 -12.85 10.47
N CYS A 23 -5.51 -12.16 9.63
CA CYS A 23 -5.44 -10.70 9.66
C CYS A 23 -6.78 -10.18 9.16
N THR A 24 -7.78 -10.13 10.04
CA THR A 24 -9.17 -9.77 9.71
C THR A 24 -9.35 -8.28 9.42
N GLU A 25 -8.29 -7.48 9.50
CA GLU A 25 -8.35 -6.05 9.18
C GLU A 25 -7.08 -5.61 8.42
N SER A 26 -6.95 -6.06 7.18
CA SER A 26 -6.07 -5.37 6.23
C SER A 26 -6.61 -3.96 6.00
N LYS A 27 -5.79 -2.95 6.29
CA LYS A 27 -6.18 -1.54 6.22
C LYS A 27 -5.61 -0.89 4.97
N TYR A 28 -6.29 0.11 4.45
CA TYR A 28 -5.83 0.89 3.31
C TYR A 28 -6.45 2.28 3.26
N THR A 29 -5.77 3.19 2.57
CA THR A 29 -6.30 4.47 2.12
C THR A 29 -5.79 4.81 0.74
N LEU A 30 -6.63 5.46 -0.05
CA LEU A 30 -6.33 5.96 -1.37
C LEU A 30 -6.68 7.45 -1.39
N TYR A 31 -5.72 8.28 -1.76
CA TYR A 31 -5.85 9.73 -1.85
C TYR A 31 -5.73 10.18 -3.30
N LEU A 32 -6.47 11.23 -3.64
CA LEU A 32 -6.21 12.04 -4.83
C LEU A 32 -5.34 13.23 -4.41
N PHE A 33 -4.23 13.42 -5.11
CA PHE A 33 -3.31 14.52 -4.88
C PHE A 33 -3.69 15.71 -5.75
N SER A 34 -3.83 16.86 -5.12
CA SER A 34 -4.05 18.14 -5.77
C SER A 34 -2.96 19.11 -5.35
N ASN A 35 -2.28 19.70 -6.33
CA ASN A 35 -1.29 20.74 -6.09
C ASN A 35 -1.83 22.05 -6.62
N ASN A 36 -2.28 22.92 -5.71
CA ASN A 36 -2.63 24.30 -6.06
C ASN A 36 -1.35 25.12 -6.18
N LYS A 37 -0.55 24.84 -7.20
CA LYS A 37 0.51 25.77 -7.65
C LYS A 37 -0.04 26.88 -8.56
N HIS A 38 -1.33 26.83 -8.92
CA HIS A 38 -1.95 27.76 -9.87
C HIS A 38 -3.38 28.21 -9.53
N ALA A 39 -3.88 28.01 -8.32
CA ALA A 39 -5.22 28.49 -7.94
C ALA A 39 -5.20 29.97 -7.48
N THR A 40 -4.55 30.83 -8.26
CA THR A 40 -4.63 32.30 -8.13
C THR A 40 -4.49 32.92 -9.51
N SER A 41 -5.57 32.94 -10.28
CA SER A 41 -5.93 34.04 -11.19
C SER A 41 -7.14 33.65 -12.04
N SER A 42 -8.34 33.91 -11.53
CA SER A 42 -9.47 34.47 -12.33
C SER A 42 -10.80 34.36 -11.58
N ASP A 43 -10.96 35.10 -10.48
CA ASP A 43 -12.26 35.75 -10.28
C ASP A 43 -12.15 36.92 -9.30
N THR A 44 -11.83 38.10 -9.84
CA THR A 44 -12.34 39.35 -9.28
C THR A 44 -12.43 40.39 -10.39
N THR A 45 -13.69 40.72 -10.69
CA THR A 45 -14.22 42.05 -11.04
C THR A 45 -14.00 42.59 -12.46
N LEU A 46 -15.08 42.43 -13.22
CA LEU A 46 -15.67 43.40 -14.14
C LEU A 46 -15.26 44.89 -13.94
N SER A 47 -14.91 45.49 -15.07
CA SER A 47 -15.14 46.88 -15.53
C SER A 47 -14.54 48.09 -14.79
N ASP A 48 -13.62 48.76 -15.51
CA ASP A 48 -13.68 50.19 -15.88
C ASP A 48 -13.57 51.30 -14.81
N LYS A 49 -12.35 51.87 -14.65
CA LYS A 49 -11.95 53.21 -15.16
C LYS A 49 -10.78 53.85 -14.38
N GLU A 50 -9.94 54.50 -15.19
CA GLU A 50 -8.86 55.45 -14.92
C GLU A 50 -8.86 56.19 -13.56
N SER A 51 -7.69 56.28 -12.91
CA SER A 51 -7.02 57.56 -12.59
C SER A 51 -5.68 57.38 -11.85
N ARG A 52 -4.72 58.22 -12.22
CA ARG A 52 -3.36 58.36 -11.66
C ARG A 52 -3.37 58.88 -10.22
N SER A 53 -2.51 58.36 -9.33
CA SER A 53 -1.53 59.15 -8.57
C SER A 53 -0.71 58.30 -7.59
N SER A 54 0.53 58.72 -7.41
CA SER A 54 1.62 58.18 -6.59
C SER A 54 1.45 58.41 -5.09
N ALA A 55 1.76 57.40 -4.25
CA ALA A 55 2.75 57.48 -3.16
C ALA A 55 2.63 56.33 -2.11
N LYS A 56 3.80 55.71 -1.85
CA LYS A 56 4.30 55.12 -0.59
C LYS A 56 3.67 53.83 -0.02
N SER A 57 4.57 52.85 0.02
CA SER A 57 4.59 51.54 0.68
C SER A 57 4.22 51.55 2.17
N ASP A 58 3.40 50.59 2.56
CA ASP A 58 3.76 49.54 3.54
C ASP A 58 2.69 48.43 3.54
N SER A 59 2.75 47.55 2.54
CA SER A 59 2.01 46.29 2.51
C SER A 59 2.98 45.15 2.84
N LYS A 60 2.98 44.70 4.09
CA LYS A 60 3.50 43.37 4.46
C LYS A 60 2.33 42.41 4.65
N ALA A 61 1.50 42.29 3.62
CA ALA A 61 0.76 41.06 3.40
C ALA A 61 1.80 40.05 2.87
N SER A 62 2.25 39.18 3.75
CA SER A 62 3.12 38.06 3.40
C SER A 62 2.35 37.11 2.48
N ASN A 63 2.36 37.38 1.18
CA ASN A 63 2.07 36.39 0.15
C ASN A 63 3.21 35.36 0.14
N ASN A 64 3.26 34.53 1.18
CA ASN A 64 3.85 33.21 1.08
C ASN A 64 2.70 32.31 0.61
N GLU A 65 2.38 32.36 -0.68
CA GLU A 65 1.64 31.26 -1.32
C GLU A 65 2.59 30.07 -1.42
N GLU A 66 2.87 29.47 -0.26
CA GLU A 66 3.50 28.17 -0.18
C GLU A 66 2.58 27.19 -0.91
N PRO A 67 3.09 26.36 -1.84
CA PRO A 67 2.25 25.39 -2.54
C PRO A 67 1.58 24.49 -1.51
N SER A 68 0.28 24.71 -1.32
CA SER A 68 -0.53 23.88 -0.41
C SER A 68 -0.71 22.52 -1.07
N VAL A 69 0.14 21.58 -0.68
CA VAL A 69 -0.02 20.17 -1.03
C VAL A 69 -1.29 19.66 -0.36
N CYS A 70 -2.28 19.26 -1.15
CA CYS A 70 -3.56 18.76 -0.66
C CYS A 70 -3.74 17.28 -1.02
N LEU A 71 -4.18 16.49 -0.04
CA LEU A 71 -4.58 15.09 -0.20
C LEU A 71 -6.06 14.95 0.15
N SER A 72 -6.89 14.73 -0.85
CA SER A 72 -8.31 14.41 -0.66
C SER A 72 -8.49 12.89 -0.58
N LEU A 73 -9.24 12.42 0.43
CA LEU A 73 -9.53 10.99 0.58
C LEU A 73 -10.45 10.55 -0.57
N PHE A 74 -10.00 9.55 -1.32
CA PHE A 74 -10.74 8.96 -2.43
C PHE A 74 -11.48 7.69 -1.98
N GLU A 75 -10.80 6.78 -1.28
CA GLU A 75 -11.37 5.53 -0.77
C GLU A 75 -10.51 5.01 0.41
N GLY A 76 -11.11 4.36 1.41
CA GLY A 76 -10.37 3.91 2.60
C GLY A 76 -11.24 3.19 3.61
N ASN A 77 -10.63 2.36 4.46
CA ASN A 77 -11.31 1.62 5.52
C ASN A 77 -10.76 1.90 6.94
N LEU A 78 -10.04 3.01 7.10
CA LEU A 78 -9.53 3.47 8.39
C LEU A 78 -10.61 4.25 9.18
N SER A 79 -10.48 4.27 10.51
CA SER A 79 -11.20 5.26 11.32
C SER A 79 -10.69 6.67 11.00
N ALA A 80 -11.48 7.70 11.31
CA ALA A 80 -11.08 9.09 11.06
C ALA A 80 -9.75 9.46 11.76
N GLU A 81 -9.49 8.94 12.96
CA GLU A 81 -8.23 9.19 13.68
C GLU A 81 -7.04 8.52 12.97
N GLN A 82 -7.18 7.25 12.60
CA GLN A 82 -6.13 6.49 11.92
C GLN A 82 -5.80 7.11 10.56
N GLU A 83 -6.83 7.51 9.82
CA GLU A 83 -6.72 8.17 8.54
C GLU A 83 -6.00 9.52 8.66
N THR A 84 -6.32 10.31 9.69
CA THR A 84 -5.62 11.57 9.98
C THR A 84 -4.12 11.36 10.20
N VAL A 85 -3.73 10.33 10.97
CA VAL A 85 -2.32 9.98 11.18
C VAL A 85 -1.62 9.68 9.86
N VAL A 86 -2.23 8.86 8.99
CA VAL A 86 -1.67 8.54 7.67
C VAL A 86 -1.54 9.78 6.80
N ARG A 87 -2.60 10.60 6.73
CA ARG A 87 -2.59 11.83 5.91
C ARG A 87 -1.50 12.80 6.40
N CYS A 88 -1.38 13.03 7.70
CA CYS A 88 -0.34 13.90 8.27
C CYS A 88 1.07 13.36 7.98
N TYR A 89 1.28 12.05 8.10
CA TYR A 89 2.55 11.42 7.75
C TYR A 89 2.91 11.65 6.29
N LEU A 90 1.96 11.42 5.37
CA LEU A 90 2.17 11.65 3.94
C LEU A 90 2.46 13.13 3.65
N LEU A 91 1.65 14.06 4.16
CA LEU A 91 1.86 15.50 3.95
C LEU A 91 3.24 15.94 4.42
N LYS A 92 3.66 15.54 5.62
CA LYS A 92 5.02 15.82 6.13
C LYS A 92 6.10 15.25 5.22
N THR A 93 5.90 14.01 4.74
CA THR A 93 6.83 13.33 3.83
C THR A 93 6.91 14.02 2.46
N LEU A 94 5.79 14.53 1.96
CA LEU A 94 5.69 15.23 0.68
C LEU A 94 6.28 16.64 0.77
N SER A 95 6.01 17.39 1.83
CA SER A 95 6.53 18.74 2.06
C SER A 95 8.05 18.75 2.30
N ALA A 96 8.60 17.70 2.91
CA ALA A 96 10.04 17.60 3.15
C ALA A 96 10.86 17.30 1.88
N ARG A 97 10.23 16.88 0.78
CA ARG A 97 10.91 16.54 -0.48
C ARG A 97 10.64 17.60 -1.53
N GLN A 98 11.71 18.18 -2.07
CA GLN A 98 11.61 19.22 -3.09
C GLN A 98 11.22 18.65 -4.46
N ASP A 99 11.58 17.39 -4.71
CA ASP A 99 11.13 16.58 -5.81
C ASP A 99 10.06 15.58 -5.33
N LEU A 100 8.80 15.82 -5.68
CA LEU A 100 7.74 14.80 -5.60
C LEU A 100 7.99 13.60 -6.55
N SER A 101 9.22 13.48 -7.06
CA SER A 101 9.83 12.31 -7.66
C SER A 101 9.98 11.24 -6.58
N PHE A 102 8.86 10.65 -6.19
CA PHE A 102 8.91 9.21 -6.02
C PHE A 102 9.32 8.68 -7.39
N GLU A 103 10.62 8.41 -7.60
CA GLU A 103 10.99 7.30 -8.45
C GLU A 103 10.06 6.16 -8.06
N ASN A 104 9.46 5.53 -9.06
CA ASN A 104 8.27 4.67 -9.07
C ASN A 104 8.28 3.45 -8.12
N ASP A 105 9.09 3.49 -7.07
CA ASP A 105 9.23 2.57 -5.97
C ASP A 105 8.46 3.10 -4.76
N GLY A 106 7.48 2.31 -4.32
CA GLY A 106 6.80 2.58 -3.06
C GLY A 106 7.78 2.48 -1.88
N LYS A 107 7.41 3.11 -0.78
CA LYS A 107 8.21 3.17 0.44
C LYS A 107 7.46 2.52 1.59
N TYR A 108 8.21 2.00 2.55
CA TYR A 108 7.69 1.42 3.77
C TYR A 108 8.02 2.35 4.95
N ALA A 109 7.07 2.47 5.87
CA ALA A 109 7.23 3.18 7.12
C ALA A 109 6.44 2.49 8.23
N GLU A 110 6.81 2.70 9.48
CA GLU A 110 6.01 2.27 10.62
C GLU A 110 5.27 3.45 11.22
N LEU A 111 3.98 3.25 11.49
CA LEU A 111 3.05 4.24 12.01
C LEU A 111 2.48 3.76 13.33
N GLN A 112 2.27 4.68 14.26
CA GLN A 112 1.55 4.45 15.50
C GLN A 112 0.23 5.21 15.46
N PHE A 113 -0.90 4.50 15.57
CA PHE A 113 -2.23 5.14 15.54
C PHE A 113 -2.72 5.62 16.90
N SER A 114 -2.24 5.02 17.98
CA SER A 114 -2.58 5.41 19.35
C SER A 114 -1.33 5.29 20.20
N GLU A 115 -0.98 6.39 20.85
CA GLU A 115 0.14 6.46 21.79
C GLU A 115 -0.05 5.47 22.94
N GLU A 116 -1.28 5.33 23.44
CA GLU A 116 -1.63 4.48 24.57
C GLU A 116 -1.49 2.98 24.28
N SER A 117 -1.77 2.57 23.04
CA SER A 117 -1.78 1.15 22.66
C SER A 117 -0.37 0.56 22.48
N GLY A 118 0.65 1.39 22.26
CA GLY A 118 2.00 0.96 21.87
C GLY A 118 2.07 0.15 20.56
N LYS A 119 0.95 -0.02 19.85
CA LYS A 119 0.86 -0.91 18.68
C LYS A 119 1.34 -0.18 17.42
N MET A 120 2.37 -0.75 16.81
CA MET A 120 2.94 -0.28 15.54
C MET A 120 2.29 -0.97 14.34
N PHE A 121 2.13 -0.22 13.27
CA PHE A 121 1.57 -0.68 12.00
C PHE A 121 2.53 -0.35 10.86
N GLY A 122 2.84 -1.34 10.03
CA GLY A 122 3.57 -1.09 8.81
C GLY A 122 2.65 -0.39 7.81
N CYS A 123 3.18 0.59 7.09
CA CYS A 123 2.51 1.34 6.03
C CYS A 123 3.39 1.35 4.78
N TYR A 124 2.96 0.62 3.76
CA TYR A 124 3.52 0.73 2.43
C TYR A 124 2.76 1.80 1.67
N TYR A 125 3.44 2.82 1.18
CA TYR A 125 2.83 3.91 0.42
C TYR A 125 3.46 4.09 -0.95
N HIS A 126 2.62 4.33 -1.96
CA HIS A 126 3.02 4.34 -3.37
C HIS A 126 2.30 5.46 -4.14
N ARG A 127 3.04 6.15 -5.01
CA ARG A 127 2.48 7.19 -5.88
C ARG A 127 2.06 6.58 -7.21
N LEU A 128 0.81 6.76 -7.61
CA LEU A 128 0.27 6.30 -8.89
C LEU A 128 -0.07 7.51 -9.75
N SER A 129 0.24 7.45 -11.04
CA SER A 129 -0.09 8.51 -11.99
C SER A 129 -0.95 7.95 -13.12
N LYS A 130 -2.04 8.64 -13.46
CA LYS A 130 -2.97 8.26 -14.52
C LYS A 130 -3.36 9.46 -15.37
N HIS A 131 -3.21 9.33 -16.68
CA HIS A 131 -3.73 10.33 -17.63
C HIS A 131 -5.25 10.23 -17.75
N SER A 132 -5.93 11.37 -17.87
CA SER A 132 -7.36 11.42 -18.19
C SER A 132 -7.59 10.73 -19.53
N SER A 133 -8.71 10.01 -19.65
CA SER A 133 -9.16 9.52 -20.95
C SER A 133 -9.45 10.72 -21.86
N ALA A 134 -9.08 10.62 -23.13
CA ALA A 134 -9.30 11.67 -24.13
C ALA A 134 -10.79 11.98 -24.43
N GLU A 135 -11.72 11.27 -23.79
CA GLU A 135 -13.18 11.48 -23.89
C GLU A 135 -13.71 12.60 -22.98
N THR A 136 -12.89 13.10 -22.03
CA THR A 136 -13.23 14.28 -21.24
C THR A 136 -12.77 15.50 -22.04
N GLU A 137 -13.71 16.37 -22.41
CA GLU A 137 -13.51 17.60 -23.19
C GLU A 137 -12.15 18.27 -22.90
N PRO A 138 -11.38 18.66 -23.92
CA PRO A 138 -10.10 19.33 -23.71
C PRO A 138 -10.35 20.60 -22.92
N ASN A 139 -9.78 20.68 -21.71
CA ASN A 139 -9.75 21.92 -20.96
C ASN A 139 -9.03 22.97 -21.86
N GLU A 140 -9.64 24.14 -22.03
CA GLU A 140 -9.31 25.14 -23.05
C GLU A 140 -7.90 25.76 -22.95
N GLU A 141 -7.00 25.24 -22.12
CA GLU A 141 -5.72 25.89 -21.85
C GLU A 141 -4.47 25.14 -22.33
N ASN A 142 -4.58 23.96 -22.95
CA ASN A 142 -3.57 23.31 -23.81
C ASN A 142 -4.02 21.86 -24.00
N GLY A 143 -4.15 21.36 -25.24
CA GLY A 143 -4.72 20.04 -25.59
C GLY A 143 -3.97 18.78 -25.11
N PHE A 144 -3.40 18.78 -23.91
CA PHE A 144 -2.76 17.64 -23.26
C PHE A 144 -3.71 16.97 -22.25
N PRO A 145 -3.70 15.63 -22.15
CA PRO A 145 -4.49 14.91 -21.16
C PRO A 145 -4.10 15.32 -19.73
N LYS A 146 -5.10 15.58 -18.89
CA LYS A 146 -4.89 15.93 -17.48
C LYS A 146 -4.24 14.76 -16.76
N LEU A 147 -3.11 14.98 -16.09
CA LEU A 147 -2.44 13.96 -15.28
C LEU A 147 -2.97 13.99 -13.85
N HIS A 148 -3.59 12.90 -13.42
CA HIS A 148 -4.03 12.70 -12.05
C HIS A 148 -2.97 11.93 -11.27
N THR A 149 -2.67 12.39 -10.05
CA THR A 149 -1.77 11.70 -9.13
C THR A 149 -2.56 11.16 -7.95
N PHE A 150 -2.36 9.89 -7.62
CA PHE A 150 -2.96 9.22 -6.48
C PHE A 150 -1.87 8.75 -5.51
N PHE A 151 -2.19 8.67 -4.23
CA PHE A 151 -1.37 8.01 -3.22
C PHE A 151 -2.14 6.88 -2.58
N ILE A 152 -1.62 5.68 -2.70
CA ILE A 152 -2.15 4.50 -2.00
C ILE A 152 -1.30 4.22 -0.77
N CYS A 153 -1.95 3.83 0.33
CA CYS A 153 -1.32 3.30 1.53
C CYS A 153 -1.94 1.95 1.86
N LEU A 154 -1.11 0.93 2.01
CA LEU A 154 -1.47 -0.42 2.43
C LEU A 154 -0.90 -0.65 3.83
N ILE A 155 -1.76 -0.98 4.78
CA ILE A 155 -1.43 -0.93 6.21
C ILE A 155 -1.71 -2.27 6.87
N GLY A 156 -0.66 -2.83 7.47
CA GLY A 156 -0.69 -4.13 8.15
C GLY A 156 0.11 -4.11 9.46
N PRO A 157 0.25 -5.26 10.12
CA PRO A 157 1.08 -5.38 11.32
C PRO A 157 2.55 -5.02 11.04
N ALA A 158 3.20 -4.25 11.93
CA ALA A 158 4.63 -3.98 11.87
C ALA A 158 5.44 -5.14 12.46
N ASN A 159 5.48 -6.27 11.74
CA ASN A 159 6.22 -7.48 12.14
C ASN A 159 7.33 -7.85 11.15
N GLY A 160 7.72 -6.93 10.27
CA GLY A 160 8.75 -7.12 9.23
C GLY A 160 8.31 -7.95 8.01
N VAL A 161 7.21 -8.70 8.10
CA VAL A 161 6.71 -9.52 6.99
C VAL A 161 6.33 -8.62 5.82
N MET A 162 5.51 -7.60 6.04
CA MET A 162 5.04 -6.72 4.97
C MET A 162 6.18 -5.96 4.28
N GLU A 163 7.20 -5.55 5.02
CA GLU A 163 8.39 -4.89 4.48
C GLU A 163 9.12 -5.79 3.46
N SER A 164 9.17 -7.09 3.72
CA SER A 164 9.78 -8.08 2.82
C SER A 164 9.02 -8.28 1.51
N PHE A 165 7.74 -7.89 1.45
CA PHE A 165 6.87 -8.01 0.28
C PHE A 165 6.64 -6.68 -0.47
N CYS A 166 7.46 -5.65 -0.22
CA CYS A 166 7.36 -4.36 -0.94
C CYS A 166 7.33 -4.49 -2.48
N PRO A 167 8.11 -5.39 -3.12
CA PRO A 167 8.03 -5.59 -4.57
C PRO A 167 6.66 -6.08 -5.05
N GLU A 168 6.05 -7.02 -4.34
CA GLU A 168 4.71 -7.57 -4.62
C GLU A 168 3.63 -6.51 -4.41
N LEU A 169 3.76 -5.70 -3.35
CA LEU A 169 2.86 -4.57 -3.09
C LEU A 169 2.93 -3.53 -4.20
N GLY A 170 4.12 -3.25 -4.72
CA GLY A 170 4.30 -2.37 -5.89
C GLY A 170 3.56 -2.89 -7.11
N LYS A 171 3.75 -4.17 -7.47
CA LYS A 171 3.05 -4.83 -8.59
C LYS A 171 1.52 -4.75 -8.43
N PHE A 172 1.03 -4.98 -7.21
CA PHE A 172 -0.39 -4.84 -6.91
C PHE A 172 -0.90 -3.41 -7.17
N CYS A 173 -0.15 -2.38 -6.79
CA CYS A 173 -0.53 -1.00 -7.02
C CYS A 173 -0.62 -0.67 -8.53
N TYR A 174 0.27 -1.21 -9.36
CA TYR A 174 0.20 -1.05 -10.82
C TYR A 174 -1.06 -1.65 -11.45
N ILE A 175 -1.54 -2.79 -10.93
CA ILE A 175 -2.78 -3.44 -11.38
C ILE A 175 -4.01 -2.54 -11.10
N LEU A 176 -3.93 -1.64 -10.13
CA LEU A 176 -5.02 -0.71 -9.81
C LEU A 176 -5.11 0.47 -10.78
N ILE A 177 -4.01 0.91 -11.41
CA ILE A 177 -3.97 2.12 -12.25
C ILE A 177 -5.09 2.14 -13.32
N PRO A 178 -5.33 1.07 -14.10
CA PRO A 178 -6.40 1.09 -15.10
C PRO A 178 -7.79 1.30 -14.49
N LEU A 179 -7.99 0.88 -13.24
CA LEU A 179 -9.26 0.96 -12.51
C LEU A 179 -9.50 2.33 -11.85
N LEU A 180 -8.45 3.09 -11.56
CA LEU A 180 -8.58 4.39 -10.90
C LEU A 180 -9.34 5.37 -11.79
N ASP A 181 -10.51 5.82 -11.39
CA ASP A 181 -11.27 6.83 -12.12
C ASP A 181 -11.17 8.14 -11.32
N PRO A 182 -10.51 9.20 -11.82
CA PRO A 182 -10.41 10.47 -11.11
C PRO A 182 -11.77 11.10 -10.81
N GLU A 183 -12.79 10.81 -11.63
CA GLU A 183 -14.16 11.27 -11.43
C GLU A 183 -14.94 10.35 -10.48
N GLY A 184 -14.38 9.20 -10.09
CA GLY A 184 -14.86 8.36 -9.00
C GLY A 184 -16.08 7.49 -9.32
N LEU A 185 -16.55 7.45 -10.57
CA LEU A 185 -17.83 6.82 -10.91
C LEU A 185 -17.72 5.40 -11.51
N LYS A 186 -16.75 5.11 -12.38
CA LYS A 186 -16.86 3.91 -13.24
C LYS A 186 -16.42 2.60 -12.61
N ASN A 187 -15.57 2.62 -11.57
CA ASN A 187 -14.87 1.43 -11.07
C ASN A 187 -14.72 1.33 -9.55
N LYS A 188 -15.45 2.14 -8.79
CA LYS A 188 -15.26 2.25 -7.33
C LYS A 188 -15.36 0.89 -6.62
N ASP A 189 -16.37 0.09 -6.94
CA ASP A 189 -16.58 -1.22 -6.31
C ASP A 189 -15.44 -2.21 -6.62
N ASN A 190 -14.92 -2.21 -7.86
CA ASN A 190 -13.80 -3.05 -8.27
C ASN A 190 -12.51 -2.66 -7.56
N VAL A 191 -12.24 -1.35 -7.44
CA VAL A 191 -11.11 -0.82 -6.68
C VAL A 191 -11.24 -1.23 -5.22
N GLN A 192 -12.41 -1.03 -4.62
CA GLN A 192 -12.66 -1.36 -3.22
C GLN A 192 -12.49 -2.86 -2.95
N LEU A 193 -13.00 -3.73 -3.83
CA LEU A 193 -12.88 -5.18 -3.70
C LEU A 193 -11.41 -5.61 -3.68
N LYS A 194 -10.59 -5.12 -4.63
CA LYS A 194 -9.15 -5.42 -4.68
C LYS A 194 -8.42 -4.87 -3.47
N LEU A 195 -8.74 -3.65 -3.06
CA LEU A 195 -8.18 -3.02 -1.86
C LEU A 195 -8.63 -3.70 -0.56
N LYS A 196 -9.73 -4.43 -0.52
CA LYS A 196 -10.09 -5.21 0.68
C LYS A 196 -9.33 -6.53 0.77
N SER A 197 -8.81 -7.06 -0.34
CA SER A 197 -8.12 -8.35 -0.39
C SER A 197 -6.61 -8.27 -0.59
N TRP A 198 -6.00 -7.07 -0.60
CA TRP A 198 -4.57 -6.89 -0.91
C TRP A 198 -3.66 -7.72 0.00
N TYR A 199 -3.92 -7.75 1.31
CA TYR A 199 -3.04 -8.44 2.26
C TYR A 199 -3.04 -9.94 2.01
N PHE A 200 -4.21 -10.50 1.69
CA PHE A 200 -4.32 -11.90 1.34
C PHE A 200 -3.51 -12.22 0.08
N HIS A 201 -3.67 -11.43 -0.98
CA HIS A 201 -3.02 -11.71 -2.27
C HIS A 201 -1.51 -11.45 -2.27
N CYS A 202 -1.06 -10.38 -1.62
CA CYS A 202 0.34 -9.96 -1.66
C CYS A 202 1.19 -10.61 -0.57
N VAL A 203 0.61 -10.89 0.59
CA VAL A 203 1.37 -11.28 1.78
C VAL A 203 0.96 -12.67 2.23
N GLU A 204 -0.30 -12.89 2.59
CA GLU A 204 -0.75 -14.12 3.25
C GLU A 204 -0.64 -15.35 2.36
N TYR A 205 -1.06 -15.24 1.10
CA TYR A 205 -1.00 -16.32 0.12
C TYR A 205 0.45 -16.73 -0.15
N VAL A 206 1.33 -15.76 -0.43
CA VAL A 206 2.74 -16.03 -0.72
C VAL A 206 3.44 -16.61 0.51
N ARG A 207 3.17 -16.08 1.70
CA ARG A 207 3.67 -16.61 2.97
C ARG A 207 3.29 -18.08 3.16
N ARG A 208 2.02 -18.44 2.93
CA ARG A 208 1.57 -19.84 3.00
C ARG A 208 2.27 -20.75 2.00
N CYS A 209 2.46 -20.28 0.76
CA CYS A 209 3.19 -21.06 -0.24
C CYS A 209 4.64 -21.33 0.18
N ILE A 210 5.32 -20.32 0.77
CA ILE A 210 6.68 -20.46 1.29
C ILE A 210 6.72 -21.43 2.47
N GLU A 211 5.76 -21.33 3.40
CA GLU A 211 5.66 -22.23 4.56
C GLU A 211 5.49 -23.69 4.11
N ASN A 212 4.53 -23.96 3.23
CA ASN A 212 4.30 -25.30 2.69
C ASN A 212 5.54 -25.83 1.94
N PHE A 213 6.17 -25.00 1.12
CA PHE A 213 7.39 -25.41 0.42
C PHE A 213 8.54 -25.71 1.39
N GLY A 214 8.64 -24.98 2.50
CA GLY A 214 9.61 -25.25 3.56
C GLY A 214 9.40 -26.62 4.21
N GLU A 215 8.17 -27.00 4.49
CA GLU A 215 7.83 -28.32 5.04
C GLU A 215 8.18 -29.45 4.07
N ASP A 216 7.86 -29.28 2.79
CA ASP A 216 8.18 -30.25 1.74
C ASP A 216 9.71 -30.40 1.56
N LEU A 217 10.46 -29.29 1.60
CA LEU A 217 11.91 -29.29 1.48
C LEU A 217 12.58 -30.01 2.67
N VAL A 218 12.12 -29.76 3.90
CA VAL A 218 12.62 -30.43 5.10
C VAL A 218 12.37 -31.93 5.01
N THR A 219 11.18 -32.34 4.55
CA THR A 219 10.83 -33.75 4.35
C THR A 219 11.74 -34.40 3.32
N LEU A 220 11.97 -33.73 2.18
CA LEU A 220 12.85 -34.23 1.13
C LEU A 220 14.30 -34.37 1.61
N LEU A 221 14.82 -33.38 2.33
CA LEU A 221 16.16 -33.45 2.94
C LEU A 221 16.27 -34.60 3.95
N HIS A 222 15.26 -34.80 4.79
CA HIS A 222 15.25 -35.91 5.75
C HIS A 222 15.31 -37.28 5.03
N CYS A 223 14.52 -37.46 3.98
CA CYS A 223 14.53 -38.69 3.18
C CYS A 223 15.90 -38.94 2.54
N ILE A 224 16.48 -37.94 1.87
CA ILE A 224 17.79 -38.07 1.23
C ILE A 224 18.89 -38.35 2.25
N CYS A 225 18.92 -37.63 3.39
CA CYS A 225 19.91 -37.86 4.43
C CYS A 225 19.79 -39.27 5.02
N ARG A 226 18.57 -39.77 5.24
CA ARG A 226 18.36 -41.14 5.71
C ARG A 226 18.88 -42.16 4.70
N ASP A 227 18.56 -41.99 3.43
CA ASP A 227 18.95 -42.94 2.38
C ASP A 227 20.48 -42.94 2.18
N LEU A 228 21.13 -41.78 2.20
CA LEU A 228 22.60 -41.67 2.16
C LEU A 228 23.29 -42.30 3.38
N LEU A 229 22.70 -42.18 4.58
CA LEU A 229 23.21 -42.82 5.78
C LEU A 229 23.04 -44.36 5.72
N CYS A 230 21.92 -44.84 5.19
CA CYS A 230 21.71 -46.27 4.95
C CYS A 230 22.73 -46.84 3.96
N ASP A 231 22.98 -46.15 2.84
CA ASP A 231 23.97 -46.57 1.84
C ASP A 231 25.40 -46.56 2.41
N ALA A 232 25.75 -45.56 3.23
CA ALA A 232 27.05 -45.49 3.90
C ALA A 232 27.25 -46.61 4.95
N CYS A 233 26.17 -47.05 5.62
CA CYS A 233 26.20 -48.19 6.53
C CYS A 233 26.38 -49.51 5.76
N ASN A 234 25.66 -49.71 4.66
CA ASN A 234 25.75 -50.92 3.85
C ASN A 234 27.14 -51.11 3.19
N HIS A 235 27.85 -50.01 2.91
CA HIS A 235 29.21 -50.07 2.36
C HIS A 235 30.33 -50.29 3.40
N ARG A 236 30.04 -50.29 4.72
CA ARG A 236 31.03 -50.58 5.78
C ARG A 236 31.10 -52.04 6.21
N GLU A 237 30.23 -52.91 5.69
CA GLU A 237 30.18 -54.33 6.07
C GLU A 237 31.00 -55.28 5.17
N PHE A 238 31.94 -54.76 4.36
CA PHE A 238 32.89 -55.56 3.57
C PHE A 238 34.35 -55.24 3.89
#